data_AF-A0A2N7QNK6-F1
#
_entry.id   AF-A0A2N7QNK6-F1
#
_cell.length_a   1.000
_cell.length_b   1.000
_cell.length_c   1.000
_cell.angle_alpha   90.00
_cell.angle_beta   90.00
_cell.angle_gamma   90.00
#
_symmetry.space_group_name_H-M   'P 1'
#
loop_
_entity.id
_entity.type
_entity.pdbx_description
1 polymer ?
#
loop_
_entity_poly.entity_id
_entity_poly.type
_entity_poly.pdbx_seq_one_letter_code
_entity_poly.pdbx_strand_id
1 'polypeptide(L)'
;MAMNKDAYRQFQEELAALDKAQDTRRKETGEAPMERARREFLALRERYHLSVADVVAFFPEEDGIAYLQSLIAASAEKPVRKRRVSRKAEQED
;
A
#
# COMPACT_ATOMS: atom_id res chain seq x y z
N MET A 1 22.71 -39.65 -2.87
CA MET A 1 23.49 -38.43 -3.17
C MET A 1 23.83 -37.76 -1.85
N ALA A 2 25.11 -37.73 -1.46
CA ALA A 2 25.54 -36.96 -0.29
C ALA A 2 25.58 -35.48 -0.69
N MET A 3 24.65 -34.67 -0.20
CA MET A 3 24.73 -33.22 -0.36
C MET A 3 26.00 -32.75 0.37
N ASN A 4 26.89 -32.08 -0.36
CA ASN A 4 28.12 -31.53 0.19
C ASN A 4 27.76 -30.55 1.32
N LYS A 5 28.00 -30.96 2.58
CA LYS A 5 27.64 -30.17 3.79
C LYS A 5 28.25 -28.77 3.76
N ASP A 6 29.39 -28.61 3.08
CA ASP A 6 30.09 -27.35 2.90
C ASP A 6 29.33 -26.40 1.95
N ALA A 7 28.69 -26.94 0.90
CA ALA A 7 27.84 -26.15 0.01
C ALA A 7 26.58 -25.65 0.73
N TYR A 8 26.00 -26.49 1.60
CA TYR A 8 24.88 -26.06 2.44
C TYR A 8 25.31 -24.99 3.45
N ARG A 9 26.47 -25.14 4.09
CA ARG A 9 27.03 -24.13 5.00
C ARG A 9 27.27 -22.79 4.31
N GLN A 10 27.90 -22.81 3.13
CA GLN A 10 28.10 -21.61 2.32
C GLN A 10 26.78 -20.95 1.96
N PHE A 11 25.78 -21.73 1.54
CA PHE A 11 24.45 -21.20 1.24
C PHE A 11 23.76 -20.60 2.47
N GLN A 12 23.89 -21.22 3.64
CA GLN A 12 23.38 -20.67 4.90
C GLN A 12 24.07 -19.36 5.29
N GLU A 13 25.38 -19.26 5.09
CA GLU A 13 26.14 -18.04 5.34
C GLU A 13 25.75 -16.92 4.36
N GLU A 14 25.54 -17.26 3.09
CA GLU A 14 25.10 -16.34 2.06
C GLU A 14 23.67 -15.82 2.34
N LEU A 15 22.75 -16.71 2.75
CA LEU A 15 21.42 -16.33 3.22
C LEU A 15 21.47 -15.44 4.46
N ALA A 16 22.28 -15.81 5.46
CA ALA A 16 22.41 -15.02 6.69
C ALA A 16 23.02 -13.63 6.42
N ALA A 17 23.94 -13.53 5.46
CA ALA A 17 24.48 -12.25 5.02
C ALA A 17 23.42 -11.39 4.29
N LEU A 18 22.58 -12.01 3.46
CA LEU A 18 21.45 -11.34 2.80
C LEU A 18 20.43 -10.82 3.80
N ASP A 19 20.05 -11.63 4.81
CA ASP A 19 19.11 -11.20 5.85
C ASP A 19 19.66 -10.03 6.67
N LYS A 20 20.93 -10.10 7.08
CA LYS A 20 21.61 -8.98 7.78
C LYS A 20 21.62 -7.71 6.94
N ALA A 21 21.92 -7.82 5.64
CA ALA A 21 21.92 -6.68 4.73
C ALA A 21 20.52 -6.09 4.48
N GLN A 22 19.48 -6.93 4.51
CA GLN A 22 18.10 -6.44 4.45
C GLN A 22 17.71 -5.71 5.74
N ASP A 23 18.08 -6.25 6.90
CA ASP A 23 17.77 -5.61 8.19
C ASP A 23 18.54 -4.31 8.40
N THR A 24 19.79 -4.20 7.93
CA THR A 24 20.52 -2.92 7.93
C THR A 24 19.84 -1.91 7.01
N ARG A 25 19.48 -2.29 5.78
CA ARG A 25 18.72 -1.40 4.88
C ARG A 25 17.39 -0.96 5.51
N ARG A 26 16.64 -1.87 6.14
CA ARG A 26 15.38 -1.53 6.82
C ARG A 26 15.61 -0.49 7.93
N LYS A 27 16.66 -0.65 8.73
CA LYS A 27 17.03 0.29 9.80
C LYS A 27 17.50 1.64 9.24
N GLU A 28 18.26 1.64 8.16
CA GLU A 28 18.80 2.85 7.52
C GLU A 28 17.71 3.68 6.82
N THR A 29 16.73 3.01 6.19
CA THR A 29 15.65 3.73 5.49
C THR A 29 14.69 4.42 6.44
N GLY A 30 14.62 4.00 7.71
CA GLY A 30 13.65 4.53 8.69
C GLY A 30 12.17 4.35 8.33
N GLU A 31 11.87 3.83 7.13
CA GLU A 31 10.52 3.62 6.63
C GLU A 31 9.83 2.55 7.48
N ALA A 32 8.68 2.92 8.05
CA ALA A 32 7.85 1.94 8.70
C ALA A 32 7.46 0.85 7.67
N PRO A 33 7.36 -0.44 8.08
CA PRO A 33 6.96 -1.52 7.17
C PRO A 33 5.69 -1.20 6.36
N MET A 34 4.77 -0.44 6.97
CA MET A 34 3.54 0.01 6.34
C MET A 34 3.77 1.12 5.28
N GLU A 35 4.74 2.00 5.45
CA GLU A 35 5.09 3.03 4.45
C GLU A 35 5.71 2.39 3.22
N ARG A 36 6.59 1.41 3.41
CA ARG A 36 7.14 0.61 2.33
C ARG A 36 6.04 -0.14 1.57
N ALA A 37 5.14 -0.82 2.28
CA ALA A 37 4.02 -1.52 1.67
C ALA A 37 3.11 -0.56 0.87
N ARG A 38 2.85 0.65 1.39
CA ARG A 38 2.10 1.70 0.68
C ARG A 38 2.81 2.13 -0.60
N ARG A 39 4.13 2.36 -0.54
CA ARG A 39 4.92 2.75 -1.72
C ARG A 39 4.91 1.66 -2.79
N GLU A 40 5.10 0.40 -2.39
CA GLU A 40 5.06 -0.74 -3.31
C GLU A 40 3.67 -0.87 -3.95
N PHE A 41 2.60 -0.75 -3.17
CA PHE A 41 1.23 -0.78 -3.68
C PHE A 41 0.95 0.35 -4.69
N LEU A 42 1.39 1.59 -4.41
CA LEU A 42 1.20 2.72 -5.33
C LEU A 42 1.96 2.51 -6.65
N ALA A 43 3.18 1.96 -6.59
CA ALA A 43 3.94 1.61 -7.79
C ALA A 43 3.28 0.51 -8.62
N LEU A 44 2.70 -0.51 -7.97
CA LEU A 44 1.90 -1.55 -8.63
C LEU A 44 0.64 -0.94 -9.28
N ARG A 45 -0.04 -0.03 -8.57
CA ARG A 45 -1.23 0.67 -9.08
C ARG A 45 -0.92 1.44 -10.36
N GLU A 46 0.20 2.16 -10.40
CA GLU A 46 0.62 2.93 -11.59
C GLU A 46 1.00 2.03 -12.76
N ARG A 47 1.74 0.94 -12.51
CA ARG A 47 2.19 0.02 -13.57
C ARG A 47 1.06 -0.75 -14.24
N TYR A 48 0.09 -1.19 -13.44
CA TYR A 48 -0.99 -2.07 -13.91
C TYR A 48 -2.35 -1.37 -13.98
N HIS A 49 -2.39 -0.06 -13.76
CA HIS A 49 -3.62 0.74 -13.70
C HIS A 49 -4.69 0.14 -12.76
N LEU A 50 -4.26 -0.42 -11.63
CA LEU A 50 -5.17 -1.07 -10.69
C LEU A 50 -6.19 -0.08 -10.16
N SER A 51 -7.45 -0.46 -10.24
CA SER A 51 -8.57 0.28 -9.69
C SER A 51 -8.99 -0.31 -8.34
N VAL A 52 -9.83 0.44 -7.62
CA VAL A 52 -10.47 -0.08 -6.40
C VAL A 52 -11.28 -1.34 -6.69
N ALA A 53 -11.87 -1.45 -7.89
CA ALA A 53 -12.62 -2.63 -8.29
C ALA A 53 -11.72 -3.87 -8.39
N ASP A 54 -10.50 -3.72 -8.91
CA ASP A 54 -9.54 -4.83 -9.02
C ASP A 54 -9.09 -5.32 -7.64
N VAL A 55 -8.95 -4.42 -6.67
CA VAL A 55 -8.61 -4.78 -5.28
C VAL A 55 -9.80 -5.46 -4.61
N VAL A 56 -11.01 -4.93 -4.77
CA VAL A 56 -12.25 -5.48 -4.18
C VAL A 56 -12.57 -6.86 -4.75
N ALA A 57 -12.22 -7.15 -6.02
CA ALA A 57 -12.43 -8.45 -6.64
C ALA A 57 -11.65 -9.60 -5.97
N PHE A 58 -10.59 -9.31 -5.20
CA PHE A 58 -9.85 -10.31 -4.43
C PHE A 58 -10.41 -10.57 -3.03
N PHE A 59 -11.40 -9.81 -2.57
CA PHE A 59 -12.03 -10.03 -1.28
C PHE A 59 -13.12 -11.11 -1.41
N PRO A 60 -13.28 -12.00 -0.41
CA PRO A 60 -14.51 -12.77 -0.26
C PRO A 60 -15.71 -11.81 -0.29
N GLU A 61 -16.78 -12.19 -1.00
CA GLU A 61 -17.94 -11.29 -1.22
C GLU A 61 -18.50 -10.74 0.09
N GLU A 62 -18.45 -11.54 1.15
CA GLU A 62 -18.92 -11.20 2.50
C GLU A 62 -18.12 -10.06 3.16
N ASP A 63 -16.79 -10.04 2.98
CA ASP A 63 -15.90 -9.06 3.60
C ASP A 63 -15.82 -7.75 2.79
N GLY A 64 -15.89 -7.85 1.46
CA GLY A 64 -15.82 -6.69 0.57
C GLY A 64 -16.99 -5.73 0.74
N ILE A 65 -18.22 -6.28 0.85
CA ILE A 65 -19.44 -5.47 0.99
C ILE A 65 -19.49 -4.79 2.35
N ALA A 66 -19.16 -5.51 3.43
CA ALA A 66 -19.13 -4.94 4.78
C ALA A 66 -18.12 -3.78 4.88
N TYR A 67 -16.95 -3.94 4.28
CA TYR A 67 -15.94 -2.88 4.22
C TYR A 67 -16.45 -1.64 3.47
N LEU A 68 -17.05 -1.81 2.28
CA LEU A 68 -17.60 -0.70 1.51
C LEU A 68 -18.75 0.02 2.23
N GLN A 69 -19.63 -0.72 2.90
CA GLN A 69 -20.70 -0.15 3.72
C GLN A 69 -20.13 0.67 4.89
N SER A 70 -19.07 0.20 5.54
CA SER A 70 -18.39 0.96 6.60
C SER A 70 -17.81 2.29 6.09
N LEU A 71 -17.22 2.30 4.89
CA LEU A 71 -16.68 3.51 4.27
C LEU A 71 -17.79 4.51 3.91
N ILE A 72 -18.91 4.02 3.39
CA ILE A 72 -20.08 4.85 3.05
C ILE A 72 -20.64 5.49 4.33
N ALA A 73 -20.85 4.70 5.39
CA ALA A 73 -21.34 5.20 6.68
C ALA A 73 -20.41 6.28 7.27
N ALA A 74 -19.09 6.02 7.29
CA ALA A 74 -18.10 6.98 7.77
C ALA A 74 -18.05 8.28 6.93
N SER A 75 -18.35 8.20 5.63
CA SER A 75 -18.42 9.36 4.75
C SER A 75 -19.72 10.16 4.91
N ALA A 76 -20.84 9.49 5.22
CA ALA A 76 -22.14 10.10 5.43
C ALA A 76 -22.20 10.91 6.75
N GLU A 77 -21.44 10.51 7.77
CA GLU A 77 -21.33 11.24 9.03
C GLU A 77 -20.50 12.52 8.92
N LYS A 78 -19.63 12.64 7.92
CA LYS A 78 -18.79 13.82 7.72
C LYS A 78 -19.57 14.86 6.91
N PRO A 79 -19.99 16.01 7.49
CA PRO A 79 -20.77 16.99 6.75
C PRO A 79 -19.95 17.52 5.57
N VAL A 80 -20.47 17.27 4.36
CA VAL A 80 -19.94 17.81 3.11
C VAL A 80 -19.87 19.32 3.25
N ARG A 81 -18.67 19.87 3.46
CA ARG A 81 -18.45 21.32 3.46
C ARG A 81 -18.79 21.82 2.06
N LYS A 82 -20.00 22.36 1.88
CA LYS A 82 -20.40 23.09 0.68
C LYS A 82 -19.39 24.20 0.45
N ARG A 83 -18.49 24.01 -0.53
CA ARG A 83 -17.67 25.10 -1.07
C ARG A 83 -18.64 26.11 -1.69
N ARG A 84 -18.97 27.18 -0.96
CA ARG A 84 -19.63 28.36 -1.55
C ARG A 84 -18.67 28.89 -2.61
N VAL A 85 -19.01 28.69 -3.88
CA VAL A 85 -18.38 29.41 -4.99
C VAL A 85 -18.81 30.86 -4.84
N SER A 86 -17.96 31.69 -4.25
CA SER A 86 -18.08 33.14 -4.31
C SER A 86 -17.80 33.56 -5.75
N ARG A 87 -18.85 33.72 -6.55
CA ARG A 87 -18.78 34.41 -7.84
C ARG A 87 -18.98 35.90 -7.55
N LYS A 88 -17.87 36.65 -7.48
CA LYS A 88 -17.84 38.12 -7.44
C LYS A 88 -16.90 38.57 -8.56
N ALA A 89 -17.27 39.68 -9.22
CA ALA A 89 -16.82 40.22 -10.53
C ALA A 89 -17.68 39.65 -11.68
N GLU A 90 -18.41 40.44 -12.47
CA GLU A 90 -18.11 41.77 -13.00
C GLU A 90 -19.30 42.77 -12.85
N GLN A 91 -18.96 43.97 -12.38
CA GLN A 91 -19.65 45.23 -12.67
C GLN A 91 -18.69 46.01 -13.56
N GLU A 92 -19.06 46.29 -14.80
CA GLU A 92 -18.62 47.47 -15.55
C GLU A 92 -19.84 47.95 -16.35
N ASP A 93 -20.38 49.10 -15.93
CA ASP A 93 -21.14 50.05 -16.74
C ASP A 93 -20.42 51.40 -16.55
#